data_AF-A0A6I8UDG7-F1
#
_entry.id   AF-A0A6I8UDG7-F1
#
_cell.length_a   1.000
_cell.length_b   1.000
_cell.length_c   1.000
_cell.angle_alpha   90.00
_cell.angle_beta   90.00
_cell.angle_gamma   90.00
#
_symmetry.space_group_name_H-M   'P 1'
#
loop_
_entity.id
_entity.type
_entity.pdbx_description
1 polymer ?
#
loop_
_entity_poly.entity_id
_entity_poly.type
_entity_poly.pdbx_seq_one_letter_code
_entity_poly.pdbx_strand_id
1 'polypeptide(L)'
;MAATLRRFHGLRLLKSTPALNLQQAKNLSSASSWANSNKKLIGAVGAITGGVGALLFALEQSVDASDGTVHSPAQPWNHKGLFSSLDHQSVRRGYEVYKQVCSACHSMQYIAYRNLVGVSHTEAEAKAEAEQITVRDGPDDTGNFYNRPGKLSDYFPSPYPNEEAARAANNGAYPPDLSYIVSARKGGEDYIFSLLTGYHDAPAGILLREGQYFNPYFPGGAISMAQVLYNEVIEYEDGTPPTQSQLAKDVATFLKWTSEPEHDDRKQMLIKVIAILGFLTAISYYIKRHKWSSLKSRKIVFVPKEK
;
A
#
# COMPACT_ATOMS: atom_id res chain seq x y z
N MET A 1 31.65 -52.83 45.61
CA MET A 1 32.39 -54.11 45.51
C MET A 1 31.44 -55.16 44.93
N ALA A 2 31.96 -56.01 44.03
CA ALA A 2 31.42 -57.29 43.54
C ALA A 2 30.08 -57.22 42.75
N ALA A 3 30.07 -57.43 41.43
CA ALA A 3 30.30 -58.68 40.67
C ALA A 3 29.06 -59.59 40.58
N THR A 4 28.45 -59.59 39.39
CA THR A 4 27.99 -60.75 38.59
C THR A 4 27.63 -62.09 39.27
N LEU A 5 26.48 -62.70 38.91
CA LEU A 5 26.40 -63.85 37.98
C LEU A 5 25.01 -64.56 37.94
N ARG A 6 24.57 -64.83 36.70
CA ARG A 6 23.79 -65.98 36.14
C ARG A 6 22.30 -66.16 36.52
N ARG A 7 21.34 -66.17 35.58
CA ARG A 7 21.04 -67.01 34.37
C ARG A 7 20.13 -68.20 34.73
N PHE A 8 18.97 -68.34 34.06
CA PHE A 8 18.33 -69.56 33.48
C PHE A 8 16.87 -69.20 33.08
N HIS A 9 16.59 -69.02 31.79
CA HIS A 9 15.90 -69.94 30.85
C HIS A 9 14.37 -70.04 31.00
N GLY A 10 13.67 -69.75 29.90
CA GLY A 10 12.23 -69.97 29.75
C GLY A 10 11.65 -69.33 28.49
N LEU A 11 11.99 -69.86 27.31
CA LEU A 11 11.28 -69.54 26.07
C LEU A 11 9.87 -70.18 26.11
N ARG A 12 8.82 -69.37 25.93
CA ARG A 12 7.51 -69.84 25.47
C ARG A 12 6.89 -68.84 24.50
N LEU A 13 6.55 -69.36 23.32
CA LEU A 13 6.10 -68.68 22.12
C LEU A 13 4.79 -67.88 22.30
N LEU A 14 4.73 -66.69 21.70
CA LEU A 14 3.48 -66.03 21.31
C LEU A 14 3.26 -66.24 19.80
N LYS A 15 2.12 -66.86 19.47
CA LYS A 15 1.58 -67.08 18.13
C LYS A 15 1.30 -65.74 17.43
N SER A 16 1.81 -65.55 16.22
CA SER A 16 1.39 -64.49 15.31
C SER A 16 0.15 -64.92 14.54
N THR A 17 -0.93 -64.14 14.64
CA THR A 17 -2.06 -64.13 13.71
C THR A 17 -1.59 -63.57 12.35
N PRO A 18 -2.06 -64.09 11.20
CA PRO A 18 -1.63 -63.57 9.90
C PRO A 18 -2.29 -62.21 9.66
N ALA A 19 -1.45 -61.22 9.37
CA ALA A 19 -1.88 -59.88 8.99
C ALA A 19 -2.72 -59.91 7.70
N LEU A 20 -3.74 -59.06 7.68
CA LEU A 20 -4.56 -58.76 6.51
C LEU A 20 -3.68 -58.49 5.27
N ASN A 21 -4.09 -59.14 4.20
CA ASN A 21 -3.42 -59.22 2.92
C ASN A 21 -3.11 -57.83 2.33
N LEU A 22 -1.83 -57.53 2.11
CA LEU A 22 -1.30 -56.31 1.48
C LEU A 22 -1.72 -56.11 0.00
N GLN A 23 -2.59 -56.98 -0.53
CA GLN A 23 -3.06 -56.92 -1.92
C GLN A 23 -4.20 -55.94 -2.16
N GLN A 24 -4.91 -55.47 -1.13
CA GLN A 24 -6.11 -54.65 -1.32
C GLN A 24 -5.82 -53.14 -1.45
N ALA A 25 -4.61 -52.68 -1.15
CA ALA A 25 -4.21 -51.27 -1.26
C ALA A 25 -3.78 -50.84 -2.69
N LYS A 26 -3.81 -51.75 -3.68
CA LYS A 26 -3.33 -51.45 -5.05
C LYS A 26 -4.37 -50.79 -5.97
N ASN A 27 -5.63 -50.66 -5.55
CA ASN A 27 -6.70 -50.16 -6.41
C ASN A 27 -7.11 -48.69 -6.17
N LEU A 28 -6.39 -47.93 -5.33
CA LEU A 28 -6.69 -46.51 -5.06
C LEU A 28 -5.70 -45.53 -5.70
N SER A 29 -4.68 -46.00 -6.42
CA SER A 29 -3.77 -45.13 -7.17
C SER A 29 -4.20 -45.02 -8.63
N SER A 30 -5.01 -44.00 -8.94
CA SER A 30 -5.36 -43.61 -10.31
C SER A 30 -4.22 -42.96 -11.10
N ALA A 31 -3.02 -42.87 -10.52
CA ALA A 31 -1.83 -42.37 -11.23
C ALA A 31 -1.26 -43.45 -12.18
N SER A 32 -1.97 -43.70 -13.28
CA SER A 32 -1.41 -44.39 -14.44
C SER A 32 -0.21 -43.59 -14.98
N SER A 33 0.79 -44.28 -15.53
CA SER A 33 2.06 -43.69 -15.95
C SER A 33 1.86 -42.61 -17.00
N TRP A 34 1.87 -41.34 -16.58
CA TRP A 34 1.65 -40.24 -17.49
C TRP A 34 2.91 -39.98 -18.34
N ALA A 35 2.83 -40.27 -19.64
CA ALA A 35 3.88 -40.00 -20.62
C ALA A 35 4.32 -38.52 -20.61
N ASN A 36 5.61 -38.25 -20.80
CA ASN A 36 6.18 -36.89 -20.71
C ASN A 36 5.58 -35.89 -21.72
N SER A 37 5.02 -36.36 -22.85
CA SER A 37 4.25 -35.55 -23.80
C SER A 37 3.05 -34.88 -23.14
N ASN A 38 2.40 -35.59 -22.23
CA ASN A 38 1.16 -35.13 -21.64
C ASN A 38 1.41 -34.18 -20.46
N LYS A 39 2.58 -34.22 -19.81
CA LYS A 39 2.98 -33.20 -18.84
C LYS A 39 3.21 -31.84 -19.51
N LYS A 40 3.76 -31.84 -20.73
CA LYS A 40 3.87 -30.63 -21.57
C LYS A 40 2.50 -30.15 -22.03
N LEU A 41 1.61 -31.08 -22.39
CA LEU A 41 0.23 -30.77 -22.77
C LEU A 41 -0.56 -30.13 -21.62
N ILE A 42 -0.48 -30.66 -20.39
CA ILE A 42 -1.13 -30.05 -19.21
C ILE A 42 -0.48 -28.72 -18.87
N GLY A 43 0.85 -28.60 -18.98
CA GLY A 43 1.54 -27.32 -18.74
C GLY A 43 1.10 -26.26 -19.74
N ALA A 44 0.95 -26.62 -21.00
CA ALA A 44 0.43 -25.74 -22.05
C ALA A 44 -1.05 -25.41 -21.84
N VAL A 45 -1.89 -26.41 -21.54
CA VAL A 45 -3.31 -26.19 -21.24
C VAL A 45 -3.48 -25.34 -19.99
N GLY A 46 -2.74 -25.59 -18.91
CA GLY A 46 -2.78 -24.78 -17.70
C GLY A 46 -2.31 -23.34 -17.93
N ALA A 47 -1.31 -23.12 -18.79
CA ALA A 47 -0.90 -21.78 -19.20
C ALA A 47 -1.96 -21.08 -20.06
N ILE A 48 -2.61 -21.82 -20.97
CA ILE A 48 -3.71 -21.29 -21.81
C ILE A 48 -4.94 -20.99 -20.96
N THR A 49 -5.38 -21.90 -20.09
CA THR A 49 -6.53 -21.69 -19.21
C THR A 49 -6.27 -20.59 -18.19
N GLY A 50 -5.05 -20.49 -17.64
CA GLY A 50 -4.65 -19.38 -16.78
C GLY A 50 -4.61 -18.04 -17.53
N GLY A 51 -4.06 -18.01 -18.75
CA GLY A 51 -4.02 -16.81 -19.59
C GLY A 51 -5.40 -16.37 -20.06
N VAL A 52 -6.25 -17.29 -20.50
CA VAL A 52 -7.63 -17.03 -20.90
C VAL A 52 -8.48 -16.64 -19.69
N GLY A 53 -8.30 -17.27 -18.53
CA GLY A 53 -8.99 -16.88 -17.29
C GLY A 53 -8.60 -15.47 -16.82
N ALA A 54 -7.31 -15.12 -16.89
CA ALA A 54 -6.85 -13.76 -16.59
C ALA A 54 -7.35 -12.73 -17.61
N LEU A 55 -7.42 -13.10 -18.90
CA LEU A 55 -7.95 -12.25 -19.96
C LEU A 55 -9.46 -12.05 -19.81
N LEU A 56 -10.22 -13.10 -19.52
CA LEU A 56 -11.66 -13.00 -19.24
C LEU A 56 -11.92 -12.18 -17.98
N PHE A 57 -11.15 -12.37 -16.91
CA PHE A 57 -11.23 -11.52 -15.71
C PHE A 57 -10.91 -10.05 -16.01
N ALA A 58 -9.92 -9.77 -16.87
CA ALA A 58 -9.59 -8.42 -17.29
C ALA A 58 -10.68 -7.80 -18.21
N LEU A 59 -11.31 -8.62 -19.06
CA LEU A 59 -12.40 -8.20 -19.95
C LEU A 59 -13.75 -8.06 -19.22
N GLU A 60 -13.93 -8.79 -18.13
CA GLU A 60 -15.13 -8.77 -17.28
C GLU A 60 -15.03 -7.74 -16.15
N GLN A 61 -13.99 -6.90 -16.14
CA GLN A 61 -14.09 -5.57 -15.52
C GLN A 61 -15.11 -4.74 -16.31
N SER A 62 -16.38 -4.95 -16.01
CA SER A 62 -17.44 -4.04 -16.39
C SER A 62 -17.10 -2.65 -15.86
N VAL A 63 -16.95 -1.67 -16.77
CA VAL A 63 -16.89 -0.26 -16.40
C VAL A 63 -18.26 0.12 -15.88
N ASP A 64 -18.39 0.15 -14.56
CA ASP A 64 -19.62 0.57 -13.91
C ASP A 64 -19.67 2.10 -13.92
N ALA A 65 -20.49 2.64 -14.84
CA ALA A 65 -20.73 4.07 -14.96
C ALA A 65 -22.06 4.48 -14.28
N SER A 66 -22.66 3.59 -13.47
CA SER A 66 -23.99 3.81 -12.90
C SER A 66 -24.04 4.85 -11.77
N ASP A 67 -22.91 5.11 -11.10
CA ASP A 67 -22.82 6.01 -9.96
C ASP A 67 -22.67 7.50 -10.34
N GLY A 68 -22.58 7.83 -11.63
CA GLY A 68 -22.42 9.20 -12.12
C GLY A 68 -21.07 9.84 -11.78
N THR A 69 -20.06 9.02 -11.42
CA THR A 69 -18.70 9.48 -11.07
C THR A 69 -17.68 9.04 -12.11
N VAL A 70 -16.85 9.95 -12.59
CA VAL A 70 -15.75 9.62 -13.49
C VAL A 70 -14.60 9.03 -12.68
N HIS A 71 -14.13 7.85 -13.09
CA HIS A 71 -12.92 7.27 -12.50
C HIS A 71 -11.68 8.04 -12.94
N SER A 72 -10.81 8.33 -11.98
CA SER A 72 -9.56 9.04 -12.23
C SER A 72 -8.62 8.21 -13.11
N PRO A 73 -8.02 8.81 -14.15
CA PRO A 73 -7.04 8.12 -14.98
C PRO A 73 -5.76 7.85 -14.18
N ALA A 74 -5.09 6.76 -14.53
CA ALA A 74 -3.85 6.35 -13.87
C ALA A 74 -2.68 7.25 -14.30
N GLN A 75 -2.22 8.14 -13.41
CA GLN A 75 -1.14 9.07 -13.71
C GLN A 75 0.23 8.35 -13.65
N PRO A 76 1.23 8.82 -14.41
CA PRO A 76 2.59 8.26 -14.41
C PRO A 76 3.45 8.88 -13.30
N TRP A 77 3.11 8.63 -12.03
CA TRP A 77 3.89 9.14 -10.90
C TRP A 77 5.33 8.62 -10.88
N ASN A 78 6.27 9.48 -10.50
CA ASN A 78 7.69 9.13 -10.35
C ASN A 78 7.88 7.93 -9.41
N HIS A 79 7.10 7.88 -8.34
CA HIS A 79 7.13 6.85 -7.30
C HIS A 79 6.21 5.64 -7.55
N LYS A 80 5.64 5.48 -8.77
CA LYS A 80 4.73 4.37 -9.07
C LYS A 80 5.43 3.00 -9.15
N GLY A 81 6.69 2.98 -9.60
CA GLY A 81 7.45 1.75 -9.80
C GLY A 81 7.82 1.03 -8.49
N LEU A 82 8.08 -0.28 -8.56
CA LEU A 82 8.52 -1.08 -7.41
C LEU A 82 9.86 -0.63 -6.81
N PHE A 83 10.72 -0.03 -7.63
CA PHE A 83 12.05 0.46 -7.26
C PHE A 83 12.16 1.99 -7.28
N SER A 84 11.02 2.69 -7.33
CA SER A 84 10.98 4.14 -7.36
C SER A 84 10.62 4.72 -6.00
N SER A 85 11.46 5.63 -5.48
CA SER A 85 11.17 6.42 -4.28
C SER A 85 10.26 7.61 -4.59
N LEU A 86 9.79 8.27 -3.54
CA LEU A 86 9.19 9.60 -3.65
C LEU A 86 10.22 10.62 -4.13
N ASP A 87 9.73 11.63 -4.86
CA ASP A 87 10.50 12.80 -5.25
C ASP A 87 10.45 13.82 -4.11
N HIS A 88 11.49 13.86 -3.27
CA HIS A 88 11.52 14.71 -2.07
C HIS A 88 11.49 16.21 -2.39
N GLN A 89 11.92 16.64 -3.58
CA GLN A 89 11.75 18.03 -4.01
C GLN A 89 10.27 18.33 -4.33
N SER A 90 9.56 17.36 -4.93
CA SER A 90 8.10 17.44 -5.08
C SER A 90 7.36 17.41 -3.75
N VAL A 91 7.86 16.66 -2.75
CA VAL A 91 7.30 16.66 -1.39
C VAL A 91 7.49 18.03 -0.72
N ARG A 92 8.67 18.66 -0.87
CA ARG A 92 8.92 20.01 -0.34
C ARG A 92 7.97 21.05 -0.95
N ARG A 93 7.90 21.11 -2.28
CA ARG A 93 6.96 22.00 -2.99
C ARG A 93 5.51 21.72 -2.61
N GLY A 94 5.13 20.45 -2.44
CA GLY A 94 3.79 20.09 -2.01
C GLY A 94 3.46 20.53 -0.58
N TYR A 95 4.45 20.58 0.33
CA TYR A 95 4.29 21.20 1.65
C TYR A 95 4.03 22.71 1.53
N GLU A 96 4.72 23.42 0.64
CA GLU A 96 4.47 24.86 0.38
C GLU A 96 3.02 25.08 -0.08
N VAL A 97 2.52 24.25 -1.00
CA VAL A 97 1.11 24.30 -1.45
C VAL A 97 0.15 24.04 -0.28
N TYR A 98 0.41 23.00 0.53
CA TYR A 98 -0.41 22.73 1.70
C TYR A 98 -0.42 23.91 2.67
N LYS A 99 0.76 24.44 3.01
CA LYS A 99 0.93 25.54 3.96
C LYS A 99 0.20 26.80 3.49
N GLN A 100 0.36 27.19 2.23
CA GLN A 100 -0.15 28.46 1.71
C GLN A 100 -1.63 28.39 1.29
N VAL A 101 -2.13 27.22 0.86
CA VAL A 101 -3.49 27.08 0.30
C VAL A 101 -4.38 26.23 1.19
N CYS A 102 -3.94 25.03 1.55
CA CYS A 102 -4.83 24.03 2.16
C CYS A 102 -4.96 24.18 3.69
N SER A 103 -3.92 24.67 4.37
CA SER A 103 -3.84 24.72 5.84
C SER A 103 -4.91 25.62 6.47
N ALA A 104 -5.48 26.55 5.70
CA ALA A 104 -6.56 27.43 6.14
C ALA A 104 -7.90 26.71 6.37
N CYS A 105 -8.13 25.56 5.70
CA CYS A 105 -9.39 24.82 5.78
C CYS A 105 -9.19 23.35 6.21
N HIS A 106 -8.04 22.75 5.91
CA HIS A 106 -7.78 21.34 6.15
C HIS A 106 -6.76 21.13 7.27
N SER A 107 -7.16 20.34 8.28
CA SER A 107 -6.23 19.84 9.29
C SER A 107 -5.29 18.78 8.72
N MET A 108 -4.17 18.58 9.39
CA MET A 108 -3.25 17.46 9.18
C MET A 108 -2.70 17.00 10.53
N GLN A 109 -3.59 16.42 11.32
CA GLN A 109 -3.36 16.17 12.75
C GLN A 109 -2.25 15.16 13.06
N TYR A 110 -1.87 14.30 12.12
CA TYR A 110 -0.88 13.23 12.36
C TYR A 110 0.54 13.59 11.90
N ILE A 111 0.76 14.79 11.35
CA ILE A 111 2.07 15.27 10.92
C ILE A 111 2.55 16.36 11.88
N ALA A 112 3.76 16.16 12.40
CA ALA A 112 4.47 17.13 13.22
C ALA A 112 5.66 17.72 12.45
N TYR A 113 6.14 18.90 12.86
CA TYR A 113 7.26 19.56 12.19
C TYR A 113 8.54 18.70 12.17
N ARG A 114 8.77 17.89 13.20
CA ARG A 114 9.85 16.88 13.24
C ARG A 114 9.79 15.86 12.12
N ASN A 115 8.62 15.59 11.53
CA ASN A 115 8.49 14.64 10.44
C ASN A 115 9.05 15.19 9.13
N LEU A 116 9.15 16.51 8.97
CA LEU A 116 9.73 17.13 7.78
C LEU A 116 11.27 17.03 7.74
N VAL A 117 11.88 16.90 8.92
CA VAL A 117 13.34 16.88 9.09
C VAL A 117 13.96 15.66 8.40
N GLY A 118 14.87 15.91 7.47
CA GLY A 118 15.54 14.85 6.71
C GLY A 118 14.69 14.22 5.60
N VAL A 119 13.47 14.75 5.37
CA VAL A 119 12.59 14.39 4.25
C VAL A 119 12.57 15.53 3.25
N SER A 120 11.92 16.64 3.60
CA SER A 120 11.75 17.81 2.73
C SER A 120 12.49 19.05 3.23
N HIS A 121 12.81 19.09 4.53
CA HIS A 121 13.44 20.24 5.18
C HIS A 121 14.64 19.83 6.02
N THR A 122 15.57 20.76 6.21
CA THR A 122 16.60 20.64 7.25
C THR A 122 16.01 20.85 8.64
N GLU A 123 16.74 20.46 9.70
CA GLU A 123 16.27 20.70 11.07
C GLU A 123 16.10 22.20 11.37
N ALA A 124 17.01 23.04 10.86
CA ALA A 124 16.95 24.49 11.03
C ALA A 124 15.72 25.09 10.32
N GLU A 125 15.44 24.66 9.09
CA GLU A 125 14.26 25.08 8.34
C GLU A 125 12.96 24.63 9.04
N ALA A 126 12.85 23.35 9.41
CA ALA A 126 11.65 22.85 10.07
C ALA A 126 11.41 23.50 11.45
N LYS A 127 12.50 23.90 12.15
CA LYS A 127 12.40 24.66 13.39
C LYS A 127 11.89 26.08 13.13
N ALA A 128 12.45 26.77 12.14
CA ALA A 128 12.00 28.10 11.75
C ALA A 128 10.52 28.10 11.32
N GLU A 129 10.08 27.04 10.64
CA GLU A 129 8.68 26.82 10.27
C GLU A 129 7.78 26.60 11.49
N ALA A 130 8.23 25.82 12.47
CA ALA A 130 7.48 25.59 13.71
C ALA A 130 7.37 26.88 14.56
N GLU A 131 8.42 27.70 14.59
CA GLU A 131 8.43 28.95 15.37
C GLU A 131 7.45 30.02 14.84
N GLN A 132 7.01 29.90 13.57
CA GLN A 132 6.01 30.81 12.98
C GLN A 132 4.61 30.63 13.57
N ILE A 133 4.30 29.46 14.14
CA ILE A 133 3.00 29.20 14.74
C ILE A 133 3.00 29.48 16.24
N THR A 134 1.84 29.91 16.75
CA THR A 134 1.61 30.06 18.18
C THR A 134 0.86 28.84 18.71
N VAL A 135 1.45 28.15 19.69
CA VAL A 135 0.89 26.96 20.31
C VAL A 135 0.50 27.29 21.75
N ARG A 136 -0.74 26.93 22.12
CA ARG A 136 -1.21 27.02 23.51
C ARG A 136 -0.63 25.87 24.33
N ASP A 137 0.03 26.19 25.43
CA ASP A 137 0.69 25.25 26.34
C ASP A 137 0.33 25.56 27.81
N GLY A 138 0.72 24.67 28.72
CA GLY A 138 0.51 24.81 30.17
C GLY A 138 -0.33 23.69 30.78
N PRO A 139 -0.76 23.86 32.04
CA PRO A 139 -0.65 25.07 32.86
C PRO A 139 0.77 25.38 33.37
N ASP A 140 1.05 26.65 33.67
CA ASP A 140 2.24 27.11 34.40
C ASP A 140 2.17 26.85 35.92
N ASP A 141 3.16 27.32 36.67
CA ASP A 141 3.23 27.18 38.13
C ASP A 141 2.13 27.94 38.89
N THR A 142 1.43 28.86 38.22
CA THR A 142 0.25 29.58 38.73
C THR A 142 -1.08 28.97 38.27
N GLY A 143 -1.06 27.90 37.47
CA GLY A 143 -2.24 27.24 36.94
C GLY A 143 -2.80 27.86 35.65
N ASN A 144 -2.09 28.81 35.03
CA ASN A 144 -2.55 29.51 33.84
C ASN A 144 -2.00 28.87 32.55
N PHE A 145 -2.81 28.83 31.49
CA PHE A 145 -2.34 28.46 30.16
C PHE A 145 -1.69 29.66 29.48
N TYR A 146 -0.61 29.42 28.74
CA TYR A 146 0.12 30.46 28.01
C TYR A 146 0.35 30.05 26.56
N ASN A 147 0.75 31.03 25.74
CA ASN A 147 1.09 30.81 24.34
C ASN A 147 2.61 30.83 24.18
N ARG A 148 3.14 29.91 23.39
CA ARG A 148 4.56 29.86 23.04
C ARG A 148 4.75 29.69 21.53
N PRO A 149 5.92 30.07 20.99
CA PRO A 149 6.28 29.65 19.64
C PRO A 149 6.28 28.13 19.55
N GLY A 150 5.91 27.61 18.38
CA GLY A 150 5.95 26.19 18.09
C GLY A 150 7.37 25.65 18.13
N LYS A 151 7.47 24.34 18.38
CA LYS A 151 8.72 23.57 18.36
C LYS A 151 8.55 22.35 17.47
N LEU A 152 9.65 21.70 17.09
CA LEU A 152 9.65 20.54 16.20
C LEU A 152 8.69 19.41 16.63
N SER A 153 8.45 19.22 17.93
CA SER A 153 7.56 18.17 18.42
C SER A 153 6.07 18.49 18.24
N ASP A 154 5.71 19.74 17.95
CA ASP A 154 4.31 20.13 17.77
C ASP A 154 3.77 19.65 16.43
N TYR A 155 2.48 19.33 16.43
CA TYR A 155 1.72 18.97 15.24
C TYR A 155 1.33 20.21 14.44
N PHE A 156 0.97 20.01 13.17
CA PHE A 156 0.42 21.11 12.38
C PHE A 156 -0.86 21.66 13.03
N PRO A 157 -1.04 22.99 13.04
CA PRO A 157 -2.16 23.61 13.70
C PRO A 157 -3.47 23.24 12.98
N SER A 158 -4.51 22.97 13.76
CA SER A 158 -5.85 22.79 13.20
C SER A 158 -6.44 24.16 12.83
N PRO A 159 -7.01 24.34 11.63
CA PRO A 159 -7.64 25.61 11.24
C PRO A 159 -8.88 25.94 12.08
N TYR A 160 -9.53 24.91 12.63
CA TYR A 160 -10.74 25.05 13.44
C TYR A 160 -10.57 24.34 14.79
N PRO A 161 -11.21 24.85 15.86
CA PRO A 161 -11.13 24.24 17.18
C PRO A 161 -11.92 22.92 17.31
N ASN A 162 -12.95 22.72 16.47
CA ASN A 162 -13.80 21.53 16.43
C ASN A 162 -14.52 21.40 15.08
N GLU A 163 -15.20 20.26 14.88
CA GLU A 163 -15.92 19.94 13.65
C GLU A 163 -17.09 20.90 13.39
N GLU A 164 -17.82 21.30 14.44
CA GLU A 164 -18.98 22.19 14.32
C GLU A 164 -18.56 23.58 13.81
N ALA A 165 -17.44 24.11 14.31
CA ALA A 165 -16.86 25.35 13.81
C ALA A 165 -16.40 25.23 12.35
N ALA A 166 -15.80 24.10 11.98
CA ALA A 166 -15.40 23.83 10.59
C ALA A 166 -16.62 23.78 9.65
N ARG A 167 -17.71 23.12 10.06
CA ARG A 167 -18.96 23.09 9.29
C ARG A 167 -19.62 24.45 9.18
N ALA A 168 -19.65 25.21 10.27
CA ALA A 168 -20.22 26.56 10.27
C ALA A 168 -19.47 27.50 9.30
N ALA A 169 -18.14 27.38 9.23
CA ALA A 169 -17.32 28.16 8.31
C ALA A 169 -17.43 27.73 6.83
N ASN A 170 -17.89 26.52 6.54
CA ASN A 170 -17.90 25.91 5.21
C ASN A 170 -19.30 25.47 4.74
N ASN A 171 -20.33 26.28 5.01
CA ASN A 171 -21.71 26.03 4.56
C ASN A 171 -22.27 24.65 4.95
N GLY A 172 -21.93 24.17 6.15
CA GLY A 172 -22.34 22.87 6.69
C GLY A 172 -21.46 21.68 6.29
N ALA A 173 -20.57 21.85 5.32
CA ALA A 173 -19.62 20.82 4.91
C ALA A 173 -18.41 20.77 5.84
N TYR A 174 -17.90 19.58 6.13
CA TYR A 174 -16.69 19.42 6.93
C TYR A 174 -15.49 19.13 6.02
N PRO A 175 -14.47 20.00 5.97
CA PRO A 175 -13.20 19.70 5.30
C PRO A 175 -12.52 18.50 5.98
N PRO A 176 -12.30 17.37 5.28
CA PRO A 176 -11.66 16.21 5.89
C PRO A 176 -10.19 16.49 6.23
N ASP A 177 -9.69 15.85 7.28
CA ASP A 177 -8.26 15.82 7.60
C ASP A 177 -7.47 15.19 6.46
N LEU A 178 -6.35 15.82 6.09
CA LEU A 178 -5.58 15.42 4.92
C LEU A 178 -4.46 14.41 5.21
N SER A 179 -4.18 14.08 6.48
CA SER A 179 -3.04 13.22 6.84
C SER A 179 -3.07 11.86 6.12
N TYR A 180 -4.26 11.25 6.02
CA TYR A 180 -4.46 9.94 5.38
C TYR A 180 -5.34 9.99 4.13
N ILE A 181 -5.57 11.17 3.54
CA ILE A 181 -6.58 11.33 2.48
C ILE A 181 -6.29 10.48 1.25
N VAL A 182 -5.01 10.25 0.94
CA VAL A 182 -4.59 9.41 -0.19
C VAL A 182 -4.92 7.96 0.07
N SER A 183 -4.66 7.44 1.28
CA SER A 183 -5.05 6.06 1.63
C SER A 183 -6.55 5.90 1.88
N ALA A 184 -7.25 6.98 2.25
CA ALA A 184 -8.67 6.98 2.59
C ALA A 184 -9.61 7.14 1.39
N ARG A 185 -9.09 7.30 0.17
CA ARG A 185 -9.88 7.45 -1.06
C ARG A 185 -9.44 6.43 -2.11
N LYS A 186 -10.41 5.81 -2.77
CA LYS A 186 -10.16 4.93 -3.91
C LYS A 186 -9.48 5.74 -5.02
N GLY A 187 -8.39 5.21 -5.57
CA GLY A 187 -7.57 5.90 -6.57
C GLY A 187 -6.41 6.71 -5.98
N GLY A 188 -6.38 6.99 -4.68
CA GLY A 188 -5.25 7.62 -4.01
C GLY A 188 -4.82 8.94 -4.65
N GLU A 189 -3.52 9.11 -4.91
CA GLU A 189 -3.00 10.35 -5.50
C GLU A 189 -3.56 10.64 -6.92
N ASP A 190 -3.94 9.62 -7.71
CA ASP A 190 -4.60 9.81 -9.00
C ASP A 190 -5.95 10.52 -8.85
N TYR A 191 -6.70 10.15 -7.79
CA TYR A 191 -7.97 10.77 -7.44
C TYR A 191 -7.78 12.22 -6.99
N ILE A 192 -6.84 12.47 -6.09
CA ILE A 192 -6.58 13.83 -5.58
C ILE A 192 -6.13 14.76 -6.70
N PHE A 193 -5.22 14.31 -7.56
CA PHE A 193 -4.79 15.09 -8.72
C PHE A 193 -5.96 15.44 -9.63
N SER A 194 -6.75 14.43 -10.03
CA SER A 194 -7.88 14.62 -10.94
C SER A 194 -8.96 15.49 -10.33
N LEU A 195 -9.21 15.37 -9.02
CA LEU A 195 -10.15 16.22 -8.29
C LEU A 195 -9.69 17.68 -8.34
N LEU A 196 -8.42 17.97 -8.04
CA LEU A 196 -7.90 19.34 -7.97
C LEU A 196 -7.80 20.02 -9.34
N THR A 197 -7.55 19.26 -10.41
CA THR A 197 -7.46 19.79 -11.78
C THR A 197 -8.77 19.66 -12.57
N GLY A 198 -9.79 18.99 -12.02
CA GLY A 198 -11.00 18.59 -12.72
C GLY A 198 -12.21 19.50 -12.52
N TYR A 199 -12.03 20.71 -11.97
CA TYR A 199 -13.11 21.68 -11.85
C TYR A 199 -13.54 22.19 -13.23
N HIS A 200 -14.85 22.24 -13.47
CA HIS A 200 -15.45 22.68 -14.72
C HIS A 200 -16.91 23.07 -14.51
N ASP A 201 -17.50 23.77 -15.48
CA ASP A 201 -18.90 24.18 -15.42
C ASP A 201 -19.85 22.97 -15.45
N ALA A 202 -20.95 23.08 -14.72
CA ALA A 202 -21.95 22.03 -14.67
C ALA A 202 -22.57 21.80 -16.06
N PRO A 203 -22.63 20.55 -16.56
CA PRO A 203 -23.28 20.24 -17.81
C PRO A 203 -24.78 20.49 -17.70
N ALA A 204 -25.42 20.69 -18.85
CA ALA A 204 -26.85 20.94 -18.92
C ALA A 204 -27.66 19.87 -18.17
N GLY A 205 -28.55 20.31 -17.26
CA GLY A 205 -29.42 19.44 -16.47
C GLY A 205 -28.96 19.15 -15.05
N ILE A 206 -27.72 19.53 -14.66
CA ILE A 206 -27.25 19.43 -13.28
C ILE A 206 -27.51 20.75 -12.54
N LEU A 207 -28.36 20.71 -11.51
CA LEU A 207 -28.63 21.85 -10.64
C LEU A 207 -27.81 21.72 -9.36
N LEU A 208 -26.87 22.65 -9.17
CA LEU A 208 -26.06 22.75 -7.96
C LEU A 208 -26.79 23.59 -6.91
N ARG A 209 -26.61 23.26 -5.63
CA ARG A 209 -27.05 24.14 -4.54
C ARG A 209 -26.07 25.32 -4.40
N GLU A 210 -26.53 26.37 -3.76
CA GLU A 210 -25.67 27.50 -3.41
C GLU A 210 -24.46 27.03 -2.58
N GLY A 211 -23.26 27.48 -2.95
CA GLY A 211 -22.00 27.06 -2.32
C GLY A 211 -21.49 25.68 -2.76
N GLN A 212 -22.13 25.01 -3.73
CA GLN A 212 -21.61 23.80 -4.37
C GLN A 212 -21.01 24.10 -5.74
N TYR A 213 -19.97 23.35 -6.09
CA TYR A 213 -19.23 23.43 -7.34
C TYR A 213 -19.27 22.08 -8.06
N PHE A 214 -19.20 22.10 -9.38
CA PHE A 214 -19.22 20.86 -10.16
C PHE A 214 -17.82 20.28 -10.34
N ASN A 215 -17.68 18.99 -10.05
CA ASN A 215 -16.46 18.23 -10.27
C ASN A 215 -16.82 16.78 -10.63
N PRO A 216 -16.38 16.25 -11.78
CA PRO A 216 -16.90 14.99 -12.30
C PRO A 216 -16.26 13.78 -11.58
N TYR A 217 -15.12 13.99 -10.92
CA TYR A 217 -14.44 12.97 -10.13
C TYR A 217 -15.03 12.87 -8.72
N PHE A 218 -15.72 13.91 -8.24
CA PHE A 218 -16.34 13.87 -6.91
C PHE A 218 -17.62 13.02 -6.93
N PRO A 219 -17.84 12.15 -5.92
CA PRO A 219 -19.08 11.39 -5.80
C PRO A 219 -20.33 12.26 -5.82
N GLY A 220 -21.21 12.05 -6.80
CA GLY A 220 -22.42 12.84 -6.99
C GLY A 220 -22.22 14.17 -7.73
N GLY A 221 -21.01 14.47 -8.21
CA GLY A 221 -20.72 15.62 -9.07
C GLY A 221 -20.67 16.99 -8.38
N ALA A 222 -21.34 17.15 -7.23
CA ALA A 222 -21.42 18.42 -6.50
C ALA A 222 -20.53 18.40 -5.24
N ILE A 223 -19.47 19.21 -5.23
CA ILE A 223 -18.54 19.35 -4.10
C ILE A 223 -18.70 20.72 -3.42
N SER A 224 -18.59 20.77 -2.09
CA SER A 224 -18.66 22.02 -1.30
C SER A 224 -17.31 22.73 -1.15
N MET A 225 -16.29 22.32 -1.90
CA MET A 225 -14.96 22.92 -1.94
C MET A 225 -14.85 23.75 -3.21
N ALA A 226 -14.56 25.04 -3.09
CA ALA A 226 -14.25 25.89 -4.23
C ALA A 226 -12.97 25.42 -4.93
N GLN A 227 -12.79 25.80 -6.19
CA GLN A 227 -11.49 25.61 -6.84
C GLN A 227 -10.47 26.51 -6.14
N VAL A 228 -9.44 25.91 -5.54
CA VAL A 228 -8.40 26.65 -4.80
C VAL A 228 -7.06 26.70 -5.55
N LEU A 229 -6.87 25.82 -6.52
CA LEU A 229 -5.67 25.80 -7.36
C LEU A 229 -5.94 26.47 -8.70
N TYR A 230 -5.20 27.54 -8.93
CA TYR A 230 -5.11 28.28 -10.19
C TYR A 230 -3.64 28.44 -10.57
N ASN A 231 -3.36 28.81 -11.81
CA ASN A 231 -1.99 29.15 -12.20
C ASN A 231 -1.52 30.35 -11.36
N GLU A 232 -0.29 30.26 -10.84
CA GLU A 232 0.39 31.33 -10.11
C GLU A 232 -0.28 31.72 -8.78
N VAL A 233 -1.00 30.77 -8.15
CA VAL A 233 -1.62 31.01 -6.82
C VAL A 233 -0.57 31.13 -5.69
N ILE A 234 0.61 30.54 -5.88
CA ILE A 234 1.77 30.66 -4.99
C ILE A 234 3.04 30.81 -5.82
N GLU A 235 4.12 31.26 -5.21
CA GLU A 235 5.46 31.23 -5.77
C GLU A 235 6.29 30.15 -5.06
N TYR A 236 6.92 29.26 -5.83
CA TYR A 236 7.82 28.25 -5.28
C TYR A 236 9.18 28.84 -4.92
N GLU A 237 9.75 28.39 -3.80
CA GLU A 237 11.09 28.83 -3.37
C GLU A 237 12.19 28.48 -4.38
N ASP A 238 12.02 27.39 -5.14
CA ASP A 238 12.99 26.89 -6.11
C ASP A 238 12.84 27.49 -7.52
N GLY A 239 11.85 28.37 -7.73
CA GLY A 239 11.58 29.01 -9.01
C GLY A 239 10.88 28.13 -10.05
N THR A 240 10.36 26.95 -9.66
CA THR A 240 9.52 26.14 -10.56
C THR A 240 8.27 26.94 -10.99
N PRO A 241 7.85 26.89 -12.27
CA PRO A 241 6.62 27.57 -12.69
C PRO A 241 5.38 27.01 -11.96
N PRO A 242 4.64 27.83 -11.19
CA PRO A 242 3.52 27.39 -10.36
C PRO A 242 2.22 27.24 -11.18
N THR A 243 2.23 26.35 -12.18
CA THR A 243 1.00 26.03 -12.94
C THR A 243 0.05 25.16 -12.10
N GLN A 244 -1.26 25.22 -12.36
CA GLN A 244 -2.28 24.46 -11.62
C GLN A 244 -1.96 22.96 -11.55
N SER A 245 -1.57 22.36 -12.67
CA SER A 245 -1.21 20.94 -12.73
C SER A 245 0.07 20.64 -11.96
N GLN A 246 1.04 21.55 -11.96
CA GLN A 246 2.28 21.40 -11.18
C GLN A 246 1.98 21.45 -9.67
N LEU A 247 1.18 22.41 -9.23
CA LEU A 247 0.70 22.53 -7.85
C LEU A 247 -0.05 21.26 -7.41
N ALA A 248 -0.98 20.79 -8.25
CA ALA A 248 -1.74 19.58 -7.98
C ALA A 248 -0.85 18.32 -7.89
N LYS A 249 0.18 18.21 -8.75
CA LYS A 249 1.15 17.12 -8.71
C LYS A 249 1.96 17.14 -7.41
N ASP A 250 2.45 18.32 -7.03
CA ASP A 250 3.32 18.46 -5.87
C ASP A 250 2.55 18.21 -4.58
N VAL A 251 1.37 18.81 -4.41
CA VAL A 251 0.53 18.57 -3.24
C VAL A 251 0.07 17.11 -3.16
N ALA A 252 -0.28 16.46 -4.28
CA ALA A 252 -0.62 15.04 -4.27
C ALA A 252 0.57 14.16 -3.86
N THR A 253 1.79 14.51 -4.27
CA THR A 253 3.02 13.81 -3.86
C THR A 253 3.33 14.01 -2.38
N PHE A 254 3.15 15.23 -1.87
CA PHE A 254 3.23 15.52 -0.44
C PHE A 254 2.17 14.73 0.35
N LEU A 255 0.92 14.72 -0.10
CA LEU A 255 -0.14 13.96 0.57
C LEU A 255 0.11 12.46 0.55
N LYS A 256 0.71 11.93 -0.53
CA LYS A 256 1.17 10.53 -0.58
C LYS A 256 2.20 10.26 0.52
N TRP A 257 3.18 11.14 0.69
CA TRP A 257 4.15 11.04 1.77
C TRP A 257 3.49 11.12 3.15
N THR A 258 2.54 12.03 3.37
CA THR A 258 1.86 12.15 4.67
C THR A 258 1.05 10.91 5.04
N SER A 259 0.46 10.24 4.03
CA SER A 259 -0.32 9.02 4.23
C SER A 259 0.56 7.77 4.39
N GLU A 260 1.73 7.73 3.73
CA GLU A 260 2.69 6.62 3.79
C GLU A 260 4.13 7.13 4.00
N PRO A 261 4.48 7.64 5.20
CA PRO A 261 5.83 8.16 5.45
C PRO A 261 6.92 7.09 5.31
N GLU A 262 6.57 5.81 5.48
CA GLU A 262 7.46 4.67 5.36
C GLU A 262 7.64 4.17 3.90
N HIS A 263 7.07 4.85 2.91
CA HIS A 263 7.05 4.42 1.50
C HIS A 263 8.45 4.05 0.97
N ASP A 264 9.43 4.92 1.18
CA ASP A 264 10.79 4.74 0.64
C ASP A 264 11.53 3.62 1.36
N ASP A 265 11.48 3.60 2.70
CA ASP A 265 12.06 2.54 3.53
C ASP A 265 11.44 1.18 3.21
N ARG A 266 10.12 1.12 3.04
CA ARG A 266 9.38 -0.10 2.69
C ARG A 266 9.85 -0.66 1.35
N LYS A 267 10.06 0.18 0.33
CA LYS A 267 10.59 -0.27 -0.97
C LYS A 267 12.06 -0.66 -0.90
N GLN A 268 12.87 0.06 -0.14
CA GLN A 268 14.26 -0.32 0.09
C GLN A 268 14.35 -1.69 0.79
N MET A 269 13.48 -1.94 1.77
CA MET A 269 13.37 -3.24 2.44
C MET A 269 12.88 -4.33 1.49
N LEU A 270 11.93 -4.04 0.60
CA LEU A 270 11.49 -4.98 -0.43
C LEU A 270 12.65 -5.46 -1.31
N ILE A 271 13.52 -4.55 -1.75
CA ILE A 271 14.71 -4.90 -2.56
C ILE A 271 15.61 -5.88 -1.78
N LYS A 272 15.91 -5.57 -0.52
CA LYS A 272 16.75 -6.41 0.36
C LYS A 272 16.12 -7.79 0.56
N VAL A 273 14.82 -7.83 0.85
CA VAL A 273 14.08 -9.07 1.11
C VAL A 273 14.03 -9.94 -0.15
N ILE A 274 13.74 -9.38 -1.33
CA ILE A 274 13.72 -10.14 -2.59
C ILE A 274 15.09 -10.72 -2.89
N ALA A 275 16.18 -9.97 -2.68
CA ALA A 275 17.54 -10.46 -2.91
C ALA A 275 17.88 -11.64 -1.99
N ILE A 276 17.61 -11.52 -0.68
CA ILE A 276 17.89 -12.57 0.31
C ILE A 276 17.00 -13.80 0.05
N LEU A 277 15.70 -13.61 -0.18
CA LEU A 277 14.79 -14.73 -0.45
C LEU A 277 15.11 -15.41 -1.78
N GLY A 278 15.52 -14.65 -2.80
CA GLY A 278 15.99 -15.21 -4.07
C GLY A 278 17.20 -16.14 -3.88
N PHE A 279 18.18 -15.68 -3.10
CA PHE A 279 19.37 -16.47 -2.76
C PHE A 279 19.03 -17.72 -1.93
N LEU A 280 18.23 -17.57 -0.86
CA LEU A 280 17.80 -18.70 -0.02
C LEU A 280 16.96 -19.71 -0.80
N THR A 281 16.11 -19.24 -1.72
CA THR A 281 15.32 -20.11 -2.60
C THR A 281 16.21 -20.90 -3.53
N ALA A 282 17.26 -20.29 -4.10
CA ALA A 282 18.23 -20.99 -4.95
C ALA A 282 18.97 -22.09 -4.18
N ILE A 283 19.44 -21.80 -2.96
CA ILE A 283 20.11 -22.79 -2.10
C ILE A 283 19.15 -23.91 -1.71
N SER A 284 17.95 -23.56 -1.24
CA SER A 284 16.93 -24.54 -0.84
C SER A 284 16.56 -25.45 -2.01
N TYR A 285 16.37 -24.89 -3.20
CA TYR A 285 16.10 -25.64 -4.41
C TYR A 285 17.26 -26.57 -4.78
N TYR A 286 18.51 -26.09 -4.69
CA TYR A 286 19.69 -26.92 -4.92
C TYR A 286 19.76 -28.09 -3.94
N ILE A 287 19.61 -27.85 -2.63
CA ILE A 287 19.61 -28.89 -1.59
C ILE A 287 18.49 -29.90 -1.86
N LYS A 288 17.29 -29.42 -2.20
CA LYS A 288 16.17 -30.28 -2.56
C LYS A 288 16.51 -31.16 -3.77
N ARG A 289 17.08 -30.62 -4.84
CA ARG A 289 17.48 -31.39 -6.03
C ARG A 289 18.57 -32.40 -5.70
N HIS A 290 19.55 -32.03 -4.89
CA HIS A 290 20.61 -32.90 -4.43
C HIS A 290 20.07 -34.08 -3.60
N LYS A 291 19.22 -33.82 -2.59
CA LYS A 291 18.63 -34.88 -1.74
C LYS A 291 17.69 -35.80 -2.51
N TRP A 292 16.92 -35.26 -3.46
CA TRP A 292 16.00 -36.05 -4.29
C TRP A 292 16.68 -36.75 -5.47
N SER A 293 17.98 -36.50 -5.72
CA SER A 293 18.68 -37.04 -6.87
C SER A 293 18.63 -38.57 -6.91
N SER A 294 18.84 -39.24 -5.78
CA SER A 294 18.81 -40.71 -5.66
C SER A 294 17.44 -41.31 -6.01
N LEU A 295 16.36 -40.71 -5.50
CA LEU A 295 15.00 -41.15 -5.81
C LEU A 295 14.60 -40.88 -7.26
N LYS A 296 15.16 -39.82 -7.88
CA LYS A 296 14.89 -39.45 -9.27
C LYS A 296 15.75 -40.22 -10.28
N SER A 297 16.94 -40.68 -9.89
CA SER A 297 17.85 -41.44 -10.75
C SER A 297 17.73 -42.97 -10.59
N ARG A 298 16.97 -43.46 -9.60
CA ARG A 298 16.79 -44.90 -9.38
C ARG A 298 16.20 -45.60 -10.60
N LYS A 299 16.76 -46.75 -10.96
CA LYS A 299 16.21 -47.69 -11.93
C LYS A 299 15.55 -48.84 -11.17
N ILE A 300 14.29 -49.13 -11.47
CA ILE A 300 13.53 -50.19 -10.81
C ILE A 300 13.26 -51.29 -11.83
N VAL A 301 13.62 -52.52 -11.49
CA VAL A 301 13.27 -53.71 -12.26
C VAL A 301 12.18 -54.46 -11.50
N PHE A 302 11.04 -54.68 -12.14
CA PHE A 302 9.97 -55.49 -11.59
C PHE A 302 10.14 -56.93 -12.08
N VAL A 303 10.41 -57.85 -11.15
CA VAL A 303 10.50 -59.28 -11.44
C VAL A 303 9.25 -59.97 -10.89
N PRO A 304 8.27 -60.34 -11.74
CA PRO A 304 7.10 -61.08 -11.28
C PRO A 304 7.52 -62.50 -10.87
N LYS A 305 6.96 -63.00 -9.76
CA LYS A 305 7.10 -64.41 -9.38
C LYS A 305 6.21 -65.26 -10.29
N GLU A 306 6.78 -66.26 -10.95
CA GLU A 306 6.01 -67.32 -11.60
C GLU A 306 5.22 -68.10 -10.54
N LYS A 307 3.97 -68.45 -10.88
CA LYS A 307 3.05 -69.18 -10.02
C LYS A 307 3.22 -70.67 -10.19
#